data_AF-A0A5P2URK8-F1
#
_entry.id   AF-A0A5P2URK8-F1
#
_cell.length_a   1.000
_cell.length_b   1.000
_cell.length_c   1.000
_cell.angle_alpha   90.00
_cell.angle_beta   90.00
_cell.angle_gamma   90.00
#
_symmetry.space_group_name_H-M   'P 1'
#
loop_
_entity.id
_entity.type
_entity.pdbx_description
1 polymer ?
#
loop_
_entity_poly.entity_id
_entity_poly.type
_entity_poly.pdbx_seq_one_letter_code
_entity_poly.pdbx_strand_id
1 'polypeptide(L)'
;MRIGEAAAAAGTTARALRFYEQRGLLPPPVRTASGQREYGADEVARVRVIRDLLALGLTVEDLRGCADRLHLLSGDPLPRCGAVEPGAAGSGVVGRRLAALDAEIGRLAGLRENLARRAAGG
;
A
#
# COMPACT_ATOMS: atom_id res chain seq x y z
N MET A 1 -18.88 -12.32 4.51
CA MET A 1 -19.36 -11.11 3.78
C MET A 1 -19.16 -11.31 2.28
N ARG A 2 -20.09 -10.84 1.44
CA ARG A 2 -19.89 -10.82 -0.02
C ARG A 2 -18.94 -9.70 -0.43
N ILE A 3 -18.43 -9.74 -1.66
CA ILE A 3 -17.43 -8.75 -2.14
C ILE A 3 -17.91 -7.29 -2.03
N GLY A 4 -19.19 -7.02 -2.26
CA GLY A 4 -19.76 -5.67 -2.15
C GLY A 4 -19.77 -5.18 -0.70
N GLU A 5 -20.20 -6.02 0.22
CA GLU A 5 -20.22 -5.73 1.66
C GLU A 5 -18.80 -5.55 2.20
N ALA A 6 -17.88 -6.45 1.83
CA ALA A 6 -16.49 -6.37 2.24
C ALA A 6 -15.81 -5.10 1.72
N ALA A 7 -16.08 -4.73 0.47
CA ALA A 7 -15.58 -3.48 -0.11
C ALA A 7 -16.11 -2.25 0.65
N ALA A 8 -17.41 -2.21 0.93
CA ALA A 8 -18.02 -1.12 1.70
C ALA A 8 -17.42 -1.04 3.12
N ALA A 9 -17.29 -2.17 3.82
CA ALA A 9 -16.72 -2.23 5.16
C ALA A 9 -15.24 -1.83 5.20
N ALA A 10 -14.48 -2.13 4.14
CA ALA A 10 -13.09 -1.71 4.00
C ALA A 10 -12.91 -0.28 3.43
N GLY A 11 -14.01 0.40 3.09
CA GLY A 11 -14.00 1.74 2.50
C GLY A 11 -13.39 1.79 1.09
N THR A 12 -13.59 0.74 0.30
CA THR A 12 -13.06 0.60 -1.06
C THR A 12 -14.12 0.13 -2.05
N THR A 13 -13.72 -0.15 -3.28
CA THR A 13 -14.59 -0.70 -4.33
C THR A 13 -14.37 -2.20 -4.49
N ALA A 14 -15.40 -2.93 -4.93
CA ALA A 14 -15.26 -4.34 -5.27
C ALA A 14 -14.20 -4.58 -6.36
N ARG A 15 -14.01 -3.60 -7.27
CA ARG A 15 -12.94 -3.63 -8.28
C ARG A 15 -11.56 -3.59 -7.63
N ALA A 16 -11.34 -2.69 -6.66
CA ALA A 16 -10.08 -2.62 -5.93
C ALA A 16 -9.81 -3.89 -5.11
N LEU A 17 -10.84 -4.48 -4.49
CA LEU A 17 -10.71 -5.75 -3.77
C LEU A 17 -10.19 -6.88 -4.70
N ARG A 18 -10.83 -7.05 -5.87
CA ARG A 18 -10.39 -8.02 -6.89
C ARG A 18 -8.98 -7.74 -7.38
N PHE A 19 -8.63 -6.47 -7.51
CA PHE A 19 -7.31 -6.07 -7.93
C PHE A 19 -6.26 -6.45 -6.87
N TYR A 20 -6.52 -6.25 -5.58
CA TYR A 20 -5.62 -6.67 -4.50
C TYR A 20 -5.46 -8.20 -4.44
N GLU A 21 -6.54 -8.97 -4.65
CA GLU A 21 -6.47 -10.43 -4.80
C GLU A 21 -5.56 -10.84 -5.97
N GLN A 22 -5.81 -10.29 -7.16
CA GLN A 22 -5.04 -10.61 -8.38
C GLN A 22 -3.56 -10.27 -8.24
N ARG A 23 -3.23 -9.29 -7.40
CA ARG A 23 -1.86 -8.86 -7.13
C ARG A 23 -1.20 -9.64 -5.98
N GLY A 24 -1.90 -10.60 -5.38
CA GLY A 24 -1.39 -11.45 -4.29
C GLY A 24 -1.31 -10.74 -2.95
N LEU A 25 -1.99 -9.60 -2.77
CA LEU A 25 -1.99 -8.85 -1.51
C LEU A 25 -2.99 -9.41 -0.50
N LEU A 26 -4.00 -10.13 -0.97
CA LEU A 26 -4.97 -10.85 -0.16
C LEU A 26 -4.81 -12.36 -0.35
N PRO A 27 -5.04 -13.16 0.69
CA PRO A 27 -5.15 -14.61 0.51
C PRO A 27 -6.32 -14.93 -0.44
N PRO A 28 -6.29 -16.08 -1.13
CA PRO A 28 -7.43 -16.53 -1.93
C PRO A 28 -8.69 -16.58 -1.05
N PRO A 29 -9.79 -15.92 -1.46
CA PRO A 29 -11.00 -15.89 -0.64
C PRO A 29 -11.62 -17.29 -0.54
N VAL A 30 -12.17 -17.59 0.62
CA VAL A 30 -13.00 -18.78 0.81
C VAL A 30 -14.17 -18.70 -0.15
N ARG A 31 -14.55 -19.84 -0.73
CA ARG A 31 -15.72 -19.94 -1.60
C ARG A 31 -16.84 -20.68 -0.90
N THR A 32 -18.06 -20.16 -1.00
CA THR A 32 -19.27 -20.86 -0.55
C THR A 32 -19.50 -22.14 -1.37
N ALA A 33 -20.39 -23.01 -0.88
CA ALA A 33 -20.90 -24.14 -1.66
C ALA A 33 -21.55 -23.73 -3.00
N SER A 34 -22.05 -22.48 -3.09
CA SER A 34 -22.57 -21.88 -4.31
C SER A 34 -21.51 -21.22 -5.21
N GLY A 35 -20.22 -21.32 -4.84
CA GLY A 35 -19.08 -20.80 -5.61
C GLY A 35 -18.82 -19.30 -5.47
N GLN A 36 -19.51 -18.61 -4.56
CA GLN A 36 -19.33 -17.17 -4.33
C GLN A 36 -18.14 -16.89 -3.40
N ARG A 37 -17.43 -15.78 -3.61
CA ARG A 37 -16.34 -15.34 -2.73
C ARG A 37 -16.89 -14.83 -1.40
N GLU A 38 -16.30 -15.29 -0.31
CA GLU A 38 -16.53 -14.79 1.04
C GLU A 38 -15.28 -14.16 1.62
N TYR A 39 -15.52 -13.08 2.37
CA TYR A 39 -14.52 -12.33 3.12
C TYR A 39 -14.96 -12.27 4.58
N GLY A 40 -14.00 -12.49 5.48
CA GLY A 40 -14.14 -12.32 6.92
C GLY A 40 -13.63 -10.97 7.38
N ALA A 41 -13.59 -10.79 8.70
CA ALA A 41 -13.11 -9.57 9.34
C ALA A 41 -11.61 -9.33 9.07
N ASP A 42 -10.81 -10.39 9.03
CA ASP A 42 -9.37 -10.30 8.81
C ASP A 42 -9.03 -9.80 7.41
N GLU A 43 -9.74 -10.26 6.37
CA GLU A 43 -9.56 -9.73 5.02
C GLU A 43 -9.95 -8.25 4.96
N VAL A 44 -11.03 -7.85 5.62
CA VAL A 44 -11.47 -6.44 5.66
C VAL A 44 -10.43 -5.57 6.37
N ALA A 45 -9.90 -6.01 7.53
CA ALA A 45 -8.84 -5.31 8.25
C ALA A 45 -7.57 -5.17 7.41
N ARG A 46 -7.16 -6.25 6.75
CA ARG A 46 -6.01 -6.26 5.84
C ARG A 46 -6.18 -5.31 4.67
N VAL A 47 -7.38 -5.21 4.09
CA VAL A 47 -7.65 -4.24 3.01
C VAL A 47 -7.55 -2.80 3.51
N ARG A 48 -7.97 -2.51 4.75
CA ARG A 48 -7.79 -1.17 5.35
C ARG A 48 -6.31 -0.82 5.48
N VAL A 49 -5.49 -1.74 5.99
CA VAL A 49 -4.03 -1.57 6.06
C VAL A 49 -3.43 -1.29 4.68
N ILE A 50 -3.79 -2.08 3.66
CA ILE A 50 -3.32 -1.85 2.29
C ILE A 50 -3.63 -0.43 1.85
N ARG A 51 -4.85 0.06 2.09
CA ARG A 51 -5.25 1.42 1.71
C ARG A 51 -4.45 2.49 2.45
N ASP A 52 -4.26 2.32 3.75
CA ASP A 52 -3.53 3.30 4.57
C ASP A 52 -2.08 3.40 4.11
N LEU A 53 -1.43 2.26 3.83
CA LEU A 53 -0.08 2.23 3.29
C LEU A 53 0.03 2.85 1.88
N LEU A 54 -0.95 2.61 1.01
CA LEU A 54 -1.01 3.26 -0.31
C LEU A 54 -1.21 4.79 -0.17
N ALA A 55 -1.99 5.24 0.82
CA ALA A 55 -2.17 6.67 1.10
C ALA A 55 -0.89 7.34 1.60
N LEU A 56 0.02 6.59 2.24
CA LEU A 56 1.37 7.04 2.60
C LEU A 56 2.35 7.10 1.42
N GLY A 57 1.90 6.75 0.21
CA GLY A 57 2.70 6.83 -1.00
C GLY A 57 3.48 5.56 -1.34
N LEU A 58 3.29 4.46 -0.59
CA LEU A 58 3.74 3.13 -1.02
C LEU A 58 2.94 2.69 -2.25
N THR A 59 3.53 1.84 -3.06
CA THR A 59 2.89 1.25 -4.24
C THR A 59 2.41 -0.17 -3.97
N VAL A 60 1.55 -0.68 -4.85
CA VAL A 60 1.14 -2.10 -4.83
C VAL A 60 2.34 -3.04 -4.96
N GLU A 61 3.37 -2.64 -5.69
CA GLU A 61 4.62 -3.41 -5.85
C GLU A 61 5.39 -3.49 -4.53
N ASP A 62 5.54 -2.33 -3.87
CA ASP A 62 6.15 -2.23 -2.55
C ASP A 62 5.46 -3.15 -1.54
N LEU A 63 4.13 -3.13 -1.53
CA LEU A 63 3.31 -3.96 -0.65
C LEU A 63 3.40 -5.45 -0.99
N ARG A 64 3.61 -5.82 -2.26
CA ARG A 64 3.77 -7.23 -2.63
C ARG A 64 5.03 -7.82 -2.01
N GLY A 65 6.11 -7.02 -1.92
CA GLY A 65 7.37 -7.42 -1.28
C GLY A 65 7.27 -7.68 0.23
N CYS A 66 6.17 -7.28 0.88
CA CYS A 66 5.90 -7.52 2.30
C CYS A 66 4.48 -8.07 2.57
N ALA A 67 3.85 -8.67 1.56
CA ALA A 67 2.47 -9.14 1.66
C ALA A 67 2.30 -10.19 2.77
N ASP A 68 3.29 -11.05 2.98
CA ASP A 68 3.36 -12.02 4.08
C ASP A 68 3.15 -11.39 5.46
N ARG A 69 3.62 -10.15 5.65
CA ARG A 69 3.64 -9.44 6.93
C ARG A 69 2.50 -8.44 7.16
N LEU A 70 1.66 -8.18 6.16
CA LEU A 70 0.55 -7.20 6.30
C LEU A 70 -0.42 -7.52 7.45
N HIS A 71 -0.56 -8.79 7.82
CA HIS A 71 -1.41 -9.22 8.94
C HIS A 71 -0.93 -8.66 10.29
N LEU A 72 0.37 -8.40 10.46
CA LEU A 72 0.94 -7.82 11.67
C LEU A 72 0.48 -6.38 11.92
N LEU A 73 0.04 -5.70 10.87
CA LEU A 73 -0.46 -4.33 10.91
C LEU A 73 -1.99 -4.27 10.99
N SER A 74 -2.66 -5.43 10.94
CA SER A 74 -4.12 -5.54 10.89
C SER A 74 -4.80 -5.66 12.27
N GLY A 75 -4.00 -5.67 13.36
CA GLY A 75 -4.46 -5.61 14.75
C GLY A 75 -4.67 -4.18 15.27
N ASP A 76 -5.09 -4.06 16.55
CA ASP A 76 -5.37 -2.82 17.31
C ASP A 76 -4.43 -1.64 16.96
N PRO A 77 -4.89 -0.37 17.08
CA PRO A 77 -4.24 0.79 16.47
C PRO A 77 -2.76 0.78 16.78
N LEU A 78 -1.96 0.86 15.71
CA LEU A 78 -0.50 0.79 15.71
C LEU A 78 0.04 1.30 17.06
N PRO A 79 0.74 0.48 17.85
CA PRO A 79 1.46 0.97 19.01
C PRO A 79 2.23 2.19 18.53
N ARG A 80 1.97 3.37 19.12
CA ARG A 80 2.73 4.60 18.83
C ARG A 80 4.18 4.17 18.81
N CYS A 81 4.85 4.27 17.66
CA CYS A 81 6.20 3.78 17.48
C CYS A 81 7.07 4.26 18.65
N GLY A 82 7.25 3.40 19.66
CA GLY A 82 8.30 3.56 20.64
C GLY A 82 9.59 3.40 19.86
N ALA A 83 10.52 4.32 20.09
CA ALA A 83 11.80 4.47 19.39
C ALA A 83 12.22 3.19 18.66
N VAL A 84 11.94 3.14 17.36
CA VAL A 84 12.51 2.10 16.51
C VAL A 84 13.96 2.48 16.36
N GLU A 85 14.85 1.69 16.95
CA GLU A 85 16.29 1.81 16.74
C GLU A 85 16.54 1.94 15.22
N PRO A 86 17.24 3.00 14.76
CA PRO A 86 17.52 3.21 13.35
C PRO A 86 18.47 2.12 12.86
N GLY A 87 17.92 0.99 12.41
CA GLY A 87 18.71 -0.16 11.99
C GLY A 87 17.96 -1.49 11.87
N ALA A 88 16.77 -1.63 12.46
CA ALA A 88 15.99 -2.86 12.28
C ALA A 88 15.40 -2.94 10.87
N ALA A 89 15.63 -4.06 10.19
CA ALA A 89 15.27 -4.38 8.80
C ALA A 89 13.75 -4.41 8.49
N GLY A 90 12.92 -3.64 9.20
CA GLY A 90 11.58 -3.23 8.77
C GLY A 90 11.60 -2.10 7.73
N SER A 91 12.78 -1.49 7.47
CA SER A 91 12.96 -0.31 6.63
C SER A 91 13.20 -0.57 5.13
N GLY A 92 13.29 -1.82 4.67
CA GLY A 92 13.69 -2.10 3.28
C GLY A 92 12.72 -1.56 2.23
N VAL A 93 11.41 -1.76 2.44
CA VAL A 93 10.37 -1.29 1.50
C VAL A 93 10.23 0.24 1.55
N VAL A 94 10.06 0.77 2.77
CA VAL A 94 9.92 2.23 2.97
C VAL A 94 11.16 2.97 2.52
N GLY A 95 12.36 2.48 2.88
CA GLY A 95 13.63 3.06 2.47
C GLY A 95 13.84 3.04 0.95
N ARG A 96 13.52 1.93 0.27
CA ARG A 96 13.54 1.89 -1.20
C ARG A 96 12.56 2.88 -1.81
N ARG A 97 11.35 3.02 -1.24
CA ARG A 97 10.36 3.97 -1.73
C ARG A 97 10.80 5.42 -1.52
N LEU A 98 11.36 5.75 -0.36
CA LEU A 98 11.95 7.06 -0.09
C LEU A 98 13.06 7.38 -1.09
N ALA A 99 14.02 6.48 -1.28
CA ALA A 99 15.10 6.68 -2.25
C ALA A 99 14.58 6.90 -3.69
N ALA A 100 13.53 6.19 -4.09
CA ALA A 100 12.90 6.38 -5.39
C ALA A 100 12.20 7.76 -5.52
N LEU A 101 11.52 8.20 -4.46
CA LEU A 101 10.91 9.53 -4.42
C LEU A 101 11.96 10.63 -4.44
N ASP A 102 13.06 10.50 -3.68
CA ASP A 102 14.16 11.47 -3.66
C ASP A 102 14.84 11.59 -5.03
N ALA A 103 15.05 10.46 -5.72
CA ALA A 103 15.58 10.46 -7.08
C ALA A 103 14.66 11.21 -8.06
N GLU A 104 13.35 11.02 -7.95
CA GLU A 104 12.37 11.71 -8.79
C GLU A 104 12.29 13.20 -8.48
N ILE A 105 12.34 13.59 -7.20
CA ILE A 105 12.43 14.98 -6.77
C ILE A 105 13.67 15.65 -7.38
N GLY A 106 14.83 15.00 -7.28
CA GLY A 106 16.08 15.52 -7.87
C GLY A 106 15.98 15.70 -9.39
N ARG A 107 15.40 14.72 -10.09
CA ARG A 107 15.17 14.80 -11.54
C ARG A 107 14.28 15.97 -11.92
N LEU A 108 13.15 16.13 -11.23
CA LEU A 108 12.19 17.21 -11.49
C LEU A 108 12.76 18.59 -11.13
N ALA A 109 13.52 18.70 -10.04
CA ALA A 109 14.23 19.93 -9.67
C ALA A 109 15.22 20.36 -10.76
N GLY A 110 16.02 19.43 -11.28
CA GLY A 110 16.93 19.71 -12.39
C GLY A 110 16.22 20.15 -13.67
N LEU A 111 15.09 19.53 -14.03
CA LEU A 111 14.28 19.96 -15.17
C LEU A 111 13.71 21.37 -14.98
N ARG A 112 13.21 21.70 -13.79
CA ARG A 112 12.72 23.04 -13.46
C ARG A 112 13.82 24.09 -13.62
N GLU A 113 15.01 23.83 -13.08
CA GLU A 113 16.15 24.76 -13.21
C GLU A 113 16.56 24.98 -14.66
N ASN A 114 16.59 23.91 -15.46
CA ASN A 114 16.87 23.99 -16.89
C ASN A 114 15.86 24.88 -17.63
N LEU A 115 14.57 24.72 -17.34
CA LEU A 115 13.51 25.56 -17.92
C LEU A 115 13.66 27.02 -17.49
N ALA A 116 13.91 27.28 -16.20
CA ALA A 116 14.10 28.64 -15.68
C ALA A 116 15.28 29.36 -16.34
N ARG A 117 16.42 28.67 -16.52
CA ARG A 117 17.59 29.23 -17.23
C ARG A 117 17.28 29.61 -18.66
N ARG A 118 16.53 28.77 -19.39
CA ARG A 118 16.17 29.04 -20.79
C ARG A 118 15.19 30.20 -20.92
N ALA A 119 14.26 30.33 -19.97
CA ALA A 119 13.29 31.43 -19.96
C ALA A 119 13.92 32.79 -19.62
N ALA A 120 14.98 32.83 -18.80
CA ALA A 120 15.68 34.07 -18.42
C ALA A 120 16.75 34.52 -19.44
N GLY A 121 17.11 33.66 -20.39
CA GLY A 121 18.16 33.91 -21.40
C GLY A 121 17.64 34.32 -22.78
N GLY A 122 16.37 34.72 -22.88
CA GLY A 122 15.74 35.29 -24.08
C GLY A 122 15.01 36.58 -23.74
#